data_AF-A0A847LAU8-F1
#
_entry.id   AF-A0A847LAU8-F1
#
_cell.length_a   1.000
_cell.length_b   1.000
_cell.length_c   1.000
_cell.angle_alpha   90.00
_cell.angle_beta   90.00
_cell.angle_gamma   90.00
#
_symmetry.space_group_name_H-M   'P 1'
#
loop_
_entity.id
_entity.type
_entity.pdbx_description
1 polymer ?
#
loop_
_entity_poly.entity_id
_entity_poly.type
_entity_poly.pdbx_seq_one_letter_code
_entity_poly.pdbx_strand_id
1 'polypeptide(L)'
;MRIIPFRISSLVAGLLVLVLLAALAPAGPALAQDLDDFLARPAGDDSPVVEGPGGPGVATVSSELWHPVSGADVYLEFSRGVLSLEQLVSFLERVLARLLAILRGDPLPPVVVHPPGEPAPVASPPSGQPGEGPARNPPPVGPRPPAATSPAGTAHSPAGPDTESGPDTEPGPGHPPTGSDDGSRPPGQAAAGGAFTGFPARPAGAETGSQFLARTEPLGPAAREEEIRKAILAGNVPPFLRRLCEVRVTMRLRDGKEHTAVFRCLPDYLCIGTDEDFVRIPMSPIAGQVLADRFGCLLPTAKMVDEIYRQAAVQLLPQPMSSGAYANWQARMTKNEFYREHQRLVESQRTRTGHRLGDLLAGHKKDVLISNFLDSHRKNVVIYGWHDKRNQGKPIQGYGFSHENTYADYSHGIRLVSRTVTVDGVDRPIAEVLGDPVLSRLLSNEGPMRDLRAVR
;
A
#
# COMPACT_ATOMS: atom_id res chain seq x y z
N MET A 1 11.05 -39.09 23.68
CA MET A 1 10.87 -37.90 24.54
C MET A 1 9.53 -37.26 24.17
N ARG A 2 8.60 -37.11 25.13
CA ARG A 2 7.25 -36.54 24.88
C ARG A 2 7.36 -35.05 24.57
N ILE A 3 6.78 -34.62 23.46
CA ILE A 3 6.60 -33.21 23.14
C ILE A 3 5.34 -32.74 23.87
N ILE A 4 5.52 -31.94 24.93
CA ILE A 4 4.42 -31.27 25.64
C ILE A 4 4.34 -29.84 25.10
N PRO A 5 3.19 -29.37 24.59
CA PRO A 5 3.04 -27.98 24.20
C PRO A 5 2.85 -27.10 25.45
N PHE A 6 3.83 -26.26 25.76
CA PHE A 6 3.68 -25.19 26.75
C PHE A 6 3.09 -23.95 26.06
N ARG A 7 1.93 -23.49 26.53
CA ARG A 7 1.43 -22.13 26.26
C ARG A 7 2.06 -21.19 27.27
N ILE A 8 2.99 -20.35 26.84
CA ILE A 8 3.35 -19.13 27.58
C ILE A 8 2.37 -18.06 27.11
N SER A 9 1.55 -17.55 28.03
CA SER A 9 0.59 -16.48 27.80
C SER A 9 1.33 -15.23 27.30
N SER A 10 0.96 -14.80 26.10
CA SER A 10 1.45 -13.64 25.34
C SER A 10 1.44 -12.30 26.09
N LEU A 11 0.83 -12.26 27.28
CA LEU A 11 0.80 -11.09 28.15
C LEU A 11 2.15 -10.80 28.81
N VAL A 12 2.88 -11.84 29.24
CA VAL A 12 4.13 -11.66 30.02
C VAL A 12 5.29 -11.25 29.11
N ALA A 13 5.39 -11.84 27.92
CA ALA A 13 6.38 -11.45 26.92
C ALA A 13 6.11 -10.04 26.37
N GLY A 14 4.84 -9.69 26.14
CA GLY A 14 4.45 -8.34 25.71
C GLY A 14 4.73 -7.28 26.78
N LEU A 15 4.47 -7.58 28.06
CA LEU A 15 4.74 -6.67 29.17
C LEU A 15 6.26 -6.47 29.36
N LEU A 16 7.07 -7.51 29.19
CA LEU A 16 8.53 -7.42 29.30
C LEU A 16 9.13 -6.54 28.19
N VAL A 17 8.60 -6.65 26.96
CA VAL A 17 9.01 -5.83 25.81
C VAL A 17 8.60 -4.38 25.99
N LEU A 18 7.39 -4.11 26.49
CA LEU A 18 6.92 -2.76 26.81
C LEU A 18 7.74 -2.08 27.92
N VAL A 19 8.12 -2.84 28.96
CA VAL A 19 8.99 -2.35 30.04
C VAL A 19 10.42 -2.10 29.52
N LEU A 20 10.94 -2.93 28.61
CA LEU A 20 12.22 -2.70 27.94
C LEU A 20 12.20 -1.44 27.07
N LEU A 21 11.14 -1.24 26.27
CA LEU A 21 11.00 -0.09 25.38
C LEU A 21 10.83 1.22 26.16
N ALA A 22 10.13 1.20 27.30
CA ALA A 22 10.00 2.35 28.19
C ALA A 22 11.32 2.72 28.88
N ALA A 23 12.20 1.75 29.15
CA ALA A 23 13.52 1.99 29.74
C ALA A 23 14.56 2.50 28.72
N LEU A 24 14.34 2.28 27.42
CA LEU A 24 15.29 2.57 26.33
C LEU A 24 15.08 3.92 25.63
N ALA A 25 14.05 4.68 26.01
CA ALA A 25 13.71 5.98 25.42
C ALA A 25 14.86 7.03 25.36
N PRO A 26 15.89 7.05 26.24
CA PRO A 26 16.98 8.03 26.14
C PRO A 26 18.19 7.64 25.27
N ALA A 27 18.27 6.43 24.70
CA ALA A 27 19.53 5.90 24.10
C ALA A 27 19.46 5.48 22.62
N GLY A 28 18.47 6.00 21.87
CA GLY A 28 18.12 5.56 20.51
C GLY A 28 19.26 5.41 19.46
N PRO A 29 20.27 6.29 19.37
CA PRO A 29 21.26 6.21 18.29
C PRO A 29 22.29 5.08 18.45
N ALA A 30 22.67 4.73 19.68
CA ALA A 30 23.70 3.72 19.94
C ALA A 30 23.19 2.29 19.71
N LEU A 31 21.90 2.06 19.98
CA LEU A 31 21.27 0.75 19.87
C LEU A 31 21.03 0.32 18.40
N ALA A 32 20.80 1.30 17.51
CA ALA A 32 20.63 1.05 16.07
C ALA A 32 21.95 0.58 15.43
N GLN A 33 23.07 1.21 15.81
CA GLN A 33 24.41 0.85 15.32
C GLN A 33 24.83 -0.56 15.77
N ASP A 34 24.60 -0.93 17.04
CA ASP A 34 24.91 -2.26 17.57
C ASP A 34 24.08 -3.38 16.91
N LEU A 35 22.84 -3.09 16.50
CA LEU A 35 21.96 -4.06 15.85
C LEU A 35 22.35 -4.28 14.38
N ASP A 36 22.70 -3.21 13.67
CA ASP A 36 23.22 -3.28 12.30
C ASP A 36 24.55 -4.05 12.25
N ASP A 37 25.43 -3.83 13.23
CA ASP A 37 26.73 -4.52 13.34
C ASP A 37 26.60 -6.01 13.72
N PHE A 38 25.56 -6.38 14.47
CA PHE A 38 25.27 -7.78 14.84
C PHE A 38 24.73 -8.60 13.66
N LEU A 39 23.87 -7.99 12.83
CA LEU A 39 23.21 -8.66 11.71
C LEU A 39 24.10 -8.79 10.47
N ALA A 40 25.21 -8.05 10.40
CA ALA A 40 26.16 -8.08 9.27
C ALA A 40 27.17 -9.25 9.29
N ARG A 41 27.11 -10.17 10.26
CA ARG A 41 28.07 -11.29 10.37
C ARG A 41 27.61 -12.54 9.59
N PRO A 42 28.44 -13.17 8.74
CA PRO A 42 28.07 -14.43 8.09
C PRO A 42 28.11 -15.59 9.09
N ALA A 43 27.23 -16.59 8.88
CA ALA A 43 27.12 -17.77 9.73
C ALA A 43 28.43 -18.58 9.70
N GLY A 44 29.05 -18.74 10.87
CA GLY A 44 30.19 -19.65 11.07
C GLY A 44 29.73 -21.11 11.08
N ASP A 45 30.48 -21.93 10.36
CA ASP A 45 30.33 -23.36 10.15
C ASP A 45 30.66 -24.15 11.43
N ASP A 46 29.70 -24.93 11.94
CA ASP A 46 29.93 -26.11 12.79
C ASP A 46 28.65 -26.99 12.87
N SER A 47 28.52 -27.90 11.89
CA SER A 47 27.77 -29.19 11.88
C SER A 47 26.21 -29.23 11.77
N PRO A 48 25.64 -30.30 11.16
CA PRO A 48 25.95 -30.94 9.88
C PRO A 48 24.91 -30.56 8.80
N VAL A 49 25.38 -30.48 7.57
CA VAL A 49 24.57 -30.25 6.36
C VAL A 49 23.66 -31.46 6.10
N VAL A 50 22.35 -31.22 5.98
CA VAL A 50 21.46 -32.10 5.21
C VAL A 50 21.19 -31.39 3.89
N GLU A 51 21.79 -31.91 2.82
CA GLU A 51 21.64 -31.36 1.47
C GLU A 51 20.19 -31.51 0.98
N GLY A 52 19.57 -30.36 0.70
CA GLY A 52 18.34 -30.20 -0.08
C GLY A 52 18.50 -28.95 -0.96
N PRO A 53 17.83 -28.84 -2.12
CA PRO A 53 18.22 -27.91 -3.17
C PRO A 53 17.84 -26.46 -2.80
N GLY A 54 18.82 -25.67 -2.37
CA GLY A 54 18.70 -24.22 -2.15
C GLY A 54 19.69 -23.72 -1.08
N GLY A 55 20.83 -23.17 -1.51
CA GLY A 55 21.90 -22.67 -0.62
C GLY A 55 21.52 -21.45 0.25
N PRO A 56 22.36 -21.07 1.24
CA PRO A 56 22.04 -20.03 2.20
C PRO A 56 22.08 -18.63 1.55
N GLY A 57 20.96 -17.92 1.61
CA GLY A 57 20.83 -16.53 1.17
C GLY A 57 21.31 -15.54 2.22
N VAL A 58 22.04 -14.51 1.78
CA VAL A 58 22.51 -13.37 2.57
C VAL A 58 21.34 -12.44 2.91
N ALA A 59 21.25 -11.97 4.16
CA ALA A 59 20.34 -10.91 4.57
C ALA A 59 21.00 -9.53 4.36
N THR A 60 20.30 -8.61 3.71
CA THR A 60 20.73 -7.20 3.57
C THR A 60 19.66 -6.28 4.15
N VAL A 61 20.07 -5.38 5.05
CA VAL A 61 19.24 -4.32 5.65
C VAL A 61 19.75 -2.97 5.16
N SER A 62 18.83 -2.07 4.78
CA SER A 62 19.13 -0.69 4.37
C SER A 62 18.69 0.26 5.50
N SER A 63 19.58 1.19 5.87
CA SER A 63 19.45 2.10 7.02
C SER A 63 18.64 3.38 6.77
N GLU A 64 17.90 3.50 5.67
CA GLU A 64 17.23 4.77 5.30
C GLU A 64 15.86 5.04 5.96
N LEU A 65 15.48 4.32 7.03
CA LEU A 65 14.19 4.51 7.71
C LEU A 65 14.34 4.72 9.22
N TRP A 66 14.93 5.86 9.61
CA TRP A 66 14.82 6.39 10.97
C TRP A 66 14.32 7.83 10.94
N HIS A 67 13.02 8.01 11.20
CA HIS A 67 12.46 9.31 11.61
C HIS A 67 11.65 9.12 12.90
N PRO A 68 11.91 9.92 13.94
CA PRO A 68 11.22 9.80 15.22
C PRO A 68 9.80 10.35 15.08
N VAL A 69 8.81 9.46 15.11
CA VAL A 69 7.41 9.85 15.31
C VAL A 69 7.13 9.68 16.81
N SER A 70 6.72 10.77 17.48
CA SER A 70 6.24 10.67 18.85
C SER A 70 4.88 9.96 18.86
N GLY A 71 4.79 8.92 19.67
CA GLY A 71 3.64 8.01 19.69
C GLY A 71 4.14 6.58 19.63
N ALA A 72 4.26 5.96 20.80
CA ALA A 72 4.83 4.64 21.00
C ALA A 72 4.08 3.58 20.20
N ASP A 73 4.68 3.12 19.10
CA ASP A 73 4.54 1.78 18.56
C ASP A 73 5.80 1.46 17.75
N VAL A 74 6.66 0.59 18.27
CA VAL A 74 7.83 0.06 17.57
C VAL A 74 7.45 -1.33 17.05
N TYR A 75 7.48 -1.52 15.73
CA TYR A 75 7.29 -2.83 15.10
C TYR A 75 8.65 -3.42 14.72
N LEU A 76 8.93 -4.65 15.18
CA LEU A 76 10.05 -5.45 14.70
C LEU A 76 9.55 -6.40 13.61
N GLU A 77 9.93 -6.16 12.36
CA GLU A 77 9.62 -7.04 11.23
C GLU A 77 10.83 -7.96 10.98
N PHE A 78 10.69 -9.25 11.32
CA PHE A 78 11.71 -10.26 11.00
C PHE A 78 11.54 -10.73 9.56
N SER A 79 12.35 -10.19 8.66
CA SER A 79 12.41 -10.65 7.27
C SER A 79 13.26 -11.91 7.17
N ARG A 80 12.57 -13.07 7.17
CA ARG A 80 13.06 -14.41 6.79
C ARG A 80 14.03 -15.10 7.75
N GLY A 81 13.50 -15.98 8.61
CA GLY A 81 14.23 -17.02 9.34
C GLY A 81 13.50 -17.45 10.61
N VAL A 82 13.53 -18.75 10.93
CA VAL A 82 13.04 -19.27 12.23
C VAL A 82 14.23 -19.30 13.18
N LEU A 83 14.19 -18.50 14.25
CA LEU A 83 15.20 -18.56 15.31
C LEU A 83 14.93 -19.77 16.21
N SER A 84 15.97 -20.50 16.60
CA SER A 84 15.84 -21.51 17.64
C SER A 84 15.60 -20.84 19.00
N LEU A 85 14.97 -21.56 19.95
CA LEU A 85 14.72 -21.04 21.30
C LEU A 85 16.02 -20.63 21.99
N GLU A 86 17.11 -21.35 21.73
CA GLU A 86 18.43 -21.10 22.29
C GLU A 86 19.05 -19.80 21.73
N GLN A 87 18.86 -19.53 20.44
CA GLN A 87 19.28 -18.26 19.82
C GLN A 87 18.50 -17.08 20.39
N LEU A 88 17.19 -17.25 20.61
CA LEU A 88 16.35 -16.21 21.20
C LEU A 88 16.75 -15.93 22.66
N VAL A 89 16.99 -16.96 23.47
CA VAL A 89 17.43 -16.83 24.86
C VAL A 89 18.79 -16.15 24.94
N SER A 90 19.76 -16.58 24.12
CA SER A 90 21.10 -15.98 24.10
C SER A 90 21.09 -14.51 23.65
N PHE A 91 20.18 -14.13 22.76
CA PHE A 91 19.98 -12.72 22.39
C PHE A 91 19.43 -11.91 23.56
N LEU A 92 18.39 -12.42 24.22
CA LEU A 92 17.75 -11.74 25.36
C LEU A 92 18.69 -11.60 26.57
N GLU A 93 19.52 -12.61 26.85
CA GLU A 93 20.53 -12.55 27.92
C GLU A 93 21.58 -11.46 27.67
N ARG A 94 22.02 -11.29 26.40
CA ARG A 94 23.00 -10.26 26.03
C ARG A 94 22.43 -8.85 26.12
N VAL A 95 21.16 -8.68 25.70
CA VAL A 95 20.44 -7.41 25.85
C VAL A 95 20.27 -7.06 27.33
N LEU A 96 19.91 -8.03 28.17
CA LEU A 96 19.74 -7.83 29.60
C LEU A 96 21.06 -7.50 30.31
N ALA A 97 22.15 -8.17 29.96
CA ALA A 97 23.48 -7.90 30.53
C ALA A 97 23.97 -6.49 30.21
N ARG A 98 23.76 -6.00 28.97
CA ARG A 98 24.10 -4.63 28.58
C ARG A 98 23.22 -3.58 29.27
N LEU A 99 21.92 -3.84 29.40
CA LEU A 99 21.01 -2.97 30.16
C LEU A 99 21.43 -2.85 31.63
N LEU A 100 21.85 -3.96 32.25
CA LEU A 100 22.34 -3.96 33.63
C LEU A 100 23.66 -3.19 33.79
N ALA A 101 24.58 -3.27 32.82
CA ALA A 101 25.81 -2.48 32.83
C ALA A 101 25.53 -0.98 32.68
N ILE A 102 24.60 -0.59 31.81
CA ILE A 102 24.18 0.80 31.61
C ILE A 102 23.51 1.36 32.88
N LEU A 103 22.62 0.58 33.51
CA LEU A 103 21.95 0.99 34.74
C LEU A 103 22.89 1.10 35.95
N ARG A 104 24.03 0.41 35.91
CA ARG A 104 25.08 0.49 36.94
C ARG A 104 26.13 1.57 36.66
N GLY A 105 26.10 2.18 35.48
CA GLY A 105 27.11 3.15 35.05
C GLY A 105 28.48 2.51 34.79
N ASP A 106 28.52 1.20 34.59
CA ASP A 106 29.76 0.47 34.33
C ASP A 106 30.24 0.73 32.89
N PRO A 107 31.56 0.92 32.66
CA PRO A 107 32.09 1.02 31.31
C PRO A 107 31.82 -0.27 30.54
N LEU A 108 31.22 -0.15 29.36
CA LEU A 108 30.89 -1.29 28.52
C LEU A 108 32.18 -2.03 28.11
N PRO A 109 32.21 -3.37 28.16
CA PRO A 109 33.39 -4.13 27.79
C PRO A 109 33.73 -3.88 26.31
N PRO A 110 35.02 -3.73 25.95
CA PRO A 110 35.42 -3.47 24.57
C PRO A 110 35.02 -4.63 23.66
N VAL A 111 34.51 -4.28 22.48
CA VAL A 111 34.19 -5.24 21.42
C VAL A 111 35.50 -5.73 20.81
N VAL A 112 35.88 -6.97 21.12
CA VAL A 112 37.02 -7.64 20.47
C VAL A 112 36.58 -8.08 19.08
N VAL A 113 37.07 -7.40 18.05
CA VAL A 113 36.90 -7.78 16.64
C VAL A 113 38.13 -8.58 16.22
N HIS A 114 37.97 -9.86 15.90
CA HIS A 114 39.04 -10.65 15.27
C HIS A 114 38.94 -10.51 13.74
N PRO A 115 40.04 -10.14 13.05
CA PRO A 115 40.07 -10.12 11.58
C PRO A 115 40.12 -11.53 10.99
N PRO A 116 39.64 -11.75 9.75
CA PRO A 116 39.52 -13.09 9.16
C PRO A 116 40.83 -13.59 8.52
N GLY A 117 41.34 -14.71 9.04
CA GLY A 117 42.05 -15.78 8.30
C GLY A 117 43.46 -15.55 7.74
N GLU A 118 44.49 -15.96 8.49
CA GLU A 118 45.73 -16.55 7.94
C GLU A 118 45.96 -17.91 8.63
N PRO A 119 46.53 -18.92 7.94
CA PRO A 119 46.72 -20.25 8.51
C PRO A 119 47.74 -20.19 9.66
N ALA A 120 47.44 -20.91 10.75
CA ALA A 120 48.20 -20.90 11.99
C ALA A 120 49.70 -21.18 11.78
N PRO A 121 50.61 -20.29 12.24
CA PRO A 121 52.00 -20.65 12.44
C PRO A 121 52.20 -21.30 13.82
N VAL A 122 53.14 -22.25 13.84
CA VAL A 122 53.56 -23.08 14.96
C VAL A 122 54.19 -22.24 16.10
N ALA A 123 54.11 -22.74 17.33
CA ALA A 123 54.34 -22.06 18.61
C ALA A 123 55.76 -21.52 18.94
N SER A 124 55.75 -20.51 19.84
CA SER A 124 56.77 -20.07 20.87
C SER A 124 57.87 -19.05 20.47
N PRO A 125 58.47 -18.28 21.42
CA PRO A 125 58.00 -17.58 22.66
C PRO A 125 58.46 -16.06 22.70
N PRO A 126 58.33 -15.27 23.82
CA PRO A 126 58.17 -13.81 23.77
C PRO A 126 59.43 -12.97 24.09
N SER A 127 59.48 -11.72 23.61
CA SER A 127 60.28 -10.62 24.21
C SER A 127 60.03 -9.24 23.57
N GLY A 128 59.88 -8.19 24.38
CA GLY A 128 60.54 -6.90 24.12
C GLY A 128 59.69 -5.68 23.71
N GLN A 129 59.63 -4.73 24.65
CA GLN A 129 59.22 -3.32 24.67
C GLN A 129 59.67 -2.35 23.51
N PRO A 130 59.24 -1.05 23.51
CA PRO A 130 58.78 -0.27 22.35
C PRO A 130 59.75 0.82 21.85
N GLY A 131 59.42 1.50 20.72
CA GLY A 131 60.16 2.70 20.29
C GLY A 131 59.62 3.42 19.04
N GLU A 132 59.00 4.58 19.28
CA GLU A 132 58.98 5.86 18.55
C GLU A 132 59.51 6.00 17.11
N GLY A 133 58.74 6.75 16.29
CA GLY A 133 59.25 7.99 15.67
C GLY A 133 59.72 7.96 14.19
N PRO A 134 59.79 9.13 13.50
CA PRO A 134 59.11 9.30 12.21
C PRO A 134 59.97 9.82 11.01
N ALA A 135 59.33 9.83 9.83
CA ALA A 135 59.52 10.68 8.64
C ALA A 135 60.75 10.50 7.71
N ARG A 136 60.50 10.40 6.38
CA ARG A 136 60.94 11.36 5.32
C ARG A 136 60.84 10.83 3.86
N ASN A 137 60.21 11.66 3.03
CA ASN A 137 60.48 12.07 1.62
C ASN A 137 60.31 11.15 0.35
N PRO A 138 60.02 11.76 -0.83
CA PRO A 138 59.68 11.15 -2.15
C PRO A 138 60.82 11.30 -3.21
N PRO A 139 60.60 11.37 -4.55
CA PRO A 139 60.05 10.47 -5.60
C PRO A 139 61.18 9.93 -6.56
N PRO A 140 60.92 9.39 -7.80
CA PRO A 140 61.00 10.24 -9.01
C PRO A 140 60.13 9.82 -10.26
N VAL A 141 60.28 10.66 -11.30
CA VAL A 141 59.56 10.91 -12.58
C VAL A 141 59.90 9.91 -13.72
N GLY A 142 58.92 9.44 -14.52
CA GLY A 142 58.59 9.87 -15.92
C GLY A 142 58.65 8.68 -16.93
N PRO A 143 58.30 8.80 -18.24
CA PRO A 143 57.73 9.92 -19.01
C PRO A 143 56.49 9.58 -19.91
N ARG A 144 55.88 10.64 -20.51
CA ARG A 144 54.84 10.69 -21.59
C ARG A 144 55.53 10.88 -22.97
N PRO A 145 54.91 10.72 -24.18
CA PRO A 145 53.82 11.58 -24.76
C PRO A 145 52.98 10.87 -25.90
N PRO A 146 52.31 11.52 -26.88
CA PRO A 146 51.59 12.81 -26.98
C PRO A 146 50.11 12.69 -27.49
N ALA A 147 49.47 13.85 -27.73
CA ALA A 147 48.05 14.14 -27.98
C ALA A 147 47.72 14.61 -29.41
N ALA A 148 46.42 14.76 -29.74
CA ALA A 148 45.81 15.70 -30.72
C ALA A 148 44.27 15.54 -30.70
N THR A 149 43.34 16.46 -30.97
CA THR A 149 43.20 17.93 -31.12
C THR A 149 41.70 18.19 -31.38
N SER A 150 41.12 19.29 -30.88
CA SER A 150 39.90 19.97 -31.40
C SER A 150 40.29 21.38 -31.87
N PRO A 151 39.53 22.09 -32.74
CA PRO A 151 38.54 23.11 -32.31
C PRO A 151 37.37 23.36 -33.32
N ALA A 152 36.15 23.81 -32.97
CA ALA A 152 35.56 25.13 -32.58
C ALA A 152 35.03 26.06 -33.72
N GLY A 153 33.87 26.73 -33.47
CA GLY A 153 33.37 27.97 -34.12
C GLY A 153 31.81 28.03 -34.27
N THR A 154 31.03 28.73 -33.41
CA THR A 154 30.43 30.12 -33.52
C THR A 154 29.59 30.40 -34.79
N ALA A 155 28.46 31.11 -34.85
CA ALA A 155 27.47 31.75 -33.94
C ALA A 155 26.34 32.36 -34.84
N HIS A 156 25.25 32.89 -34.24
CA HIS A 156 24.24 33.88 -34.74
C HIS A 156 22.83 33.43 -35.22
N SER A 157 21.81 33.91 -34.50
CA SER A 157 20.37 34.13 -34.81
C SER A 157 20.18 35.37 -35.74
N PRO A 158 18.97 35.91 -36.11
CA PRO A 158 17.59 35.72 -35.59
C PRO A 158 16.36 35.86 -36.58
N ALA A 159 15.14 35.70 -36.00
CA ALA A 159 13.83 36.35 -36.30
C ALA A 159 12.96 35.98 -37.55
N GLY A 160 11.61 35.90 -37.33
CA GLY A 160 10.49 35.53 -38.25
C GLY A 160 10.01 36.63 -39.23
N PRO A 161 8.72 36.80 -39.64
CA PRO A 161 7.44 36.24 -39.14
C PRO A 161 6.31 35.88 -40.20
N ASP A 162 5.14 35.44 -39.69
CA ASP A 162 3.70 35.56 -40.10
C ASP A 162 3.18 35.53 -41.57
N THR A 163 2.08 34.77 -41.84
CA THR A 163 0.78 35.29 -42.35
C THR A 163 -0.37 34.26 -42.45
N GLU A 164 -1.61 34.78 -42.47
CA GLU A 164 -2.95 34.21 -42.20
C GLU A 164 -3.71 33.54 -43.38
N SER A 165 -4.90 32.95 -43.05
CA SER A 165 -6.23 33.05 -43.73
C SER A 165 -6.92 31.75 -44.28
N GLY A 166 -8.19 31.53 -43.89
CA GLY A 166 -9.15 30.47 -44.34
C GLY A 166 -9.95 30.86 -45.61
N PRO A 167 -11.21 30.39 -45.90
CA PRO A 167 -12.18 29.59 -45.12
C PRO A 167 -13.01 28.49 -45.89
N ASP A 168 -13.93 27.81 -45.18
CA ASP A 168 -15.23 27.15 -45.50
C ASP A 168 -15.46 26.21 -46.71
N THR A 169 -15.92 24.97 -46.44
CA THR A 169 -17.05 24.30 -47.16
C THR A 169 -17.56 23.01 -46.46
N GLU A 170 -18.88 22.89 -46.28
CA GLU A 170 -19.69 21.66 -46.08
C GLU A 170 -20.96 21.80 -46.97
N PRO A 171 -21.84 20.78 -47.21
CA PRO A 171 -21.87 19.36 -46.81
C PRO A 171 -22.27 18.34 -47.93
N GLY A 172 -22.21 17.01 -47.67
CA GLY A 172 -22.86 15.98 -48.51
C GLY A 172 -22.46 14.51 -48.20
N PRO A 173 -23.34 13.50 -48.42
CA PRO A 173 -23.62 12.44 -47.43
C PRO A 173 -23.04 11.04 -47.74
N GLY A 174 -22.91 10.19 -46.71
CA GLY A 174 -23.07 8.73 -46.88
C GLY A 174 -22.12 7.80 -46.11
N HIS A 175 -22.72 6.99 -45.25
CA HIS A 175 -22.30 5.65 -44.77
C HIS A 175 -21.27 5.53 -43.62
N PRO A 176 -21.43 4.49 -42.76
CA PRO A 176 -21.05 4.54 -41.35
C PRO A 176 -19.62 4.03 -41.10
N PRO A 177 -18.91 4.51 -40.06
CA PRO A 177 -17.70 3.83 -39.61
C PRO A 177 -18.07 2.70 -38.65
N THR A 178 -18.05 1.48 -39.18
CA THR A 178 -17.70 0.27 -38.42
C THR A 178 -16.24 0.36 -38.01
N GLY A 179 -15.94 0.10 -36.73
CA GLY A 179 -14.56 -0.09 -36.28
C GLY A 179 -14.27 0.67 -34.98
N SER A 180 -14.48 -0.02 -33.87
CA SER A 180 -13.89 0.34 -32.58
C SER A 180 -12.36 0.33 -32.70
N ASP A 181 -11.76 1.51 -32.66
CA ASP A 181 -10.32 1.69 -32.54
C ASP A 181 -9.90 1.39 -31.09
N ASP A 182 -9.50 0.15 -30.82
CA ASP A 182 -8.78 -0.26 -29.60
C ASP A 182 -7.26 -0.10 -29.82
N GLY A 183 -6.87 1.09 -30.26
CA GLY A 183 -5.49 1.43 -30.58
C GLY A 183 -4.92 2.40 -29.55
N SER A 184 -4.32 1.87 -28.47
CA SER A 184 -3.27 2.48 -27.62
C SER A 184 -3.39 2.19 -26.12
N ARG A 185 -3.93 1.04 -25.71
CA ARG A 185 -3.93 0.70 -24.29
C ARG A 185 -2.66 -0.06 -23.86
N PRO A 186 -1.91 0.40 -22.84
CA PRO A 186 -0.80 -0.36 -22.29
C PRO A 186 -1.26 -1.73 -21.80
N PRO A 187 -0.48 -2.80 -22.00
CA PRO A 187 -0.83 -4.14 -21.52
C PRO A 187 -1.04 -4.12 -19.99
N GLY A 188 -2.18 -4.64 -19.54
CA GLY A 188 -2.52 -4.77 -18.12
C GLY A 188 -3.49 -3.73 -17.55
N GLN A 189 -4.05 -2.81 -18.35
CA GLN A 189 -5.07 -1.89 -17.85
C GLN A 189 -6.52 -2.42 -18.04
N ALA A 190 -7.39 -2.15 -17.07
CA ALA A 190 -8.76 -2.68 -16.93
C ALA A 190 -9.74 -2.23 -18.03
N ALA A 191 -10.19 -3.14 -18.90
CA ALA A 191 -11.12 -2.84 -20.00
C ALA A 191 -12.38 -2.10 -19.54
N ALA A 192 -12.92 -1.23 -20.39
CA ALA A 192 -14.14 -0.53 -20.06
C ALA A 192 -15.33 -1.48 -20.27
N GLY A 193 -16.03 -1.80 -19.20
CA GLY A 193 -17.17 -2.72 -19.20
C GLY A 193 -18.47 -2.07 -19.70
N GLY A 194 -19.54 -2.85 -19.61
CA GLY A 194 -20.89 -2.43 -20.01
C GLY A 194 -21.50 -1.36 -19.11
N ALA A 195 -22.61 -0.78 -19.57
CA ALA A 195 -23.41 0.17 -18.81
C ALA A 195 -23.92 -0.46 -17.50
N PHE A 196 -23.78 0.26 -16.39
CA PHE A 196 -24.29 -0.12 -15.09
C PHE A 196 -25.67 0.51 -14.87
N THR A 197 -26.70 -0.31 -14.96
CA THR A 197 -28.10 0.10 -14.77
C THR A 197 -28.58 -0.01 -13.31
N GLY A 198 -27.67 -0.34 -12.38
CA GLY A 198 -28.02 -0.50 -10.96
C GLY A 198 -28.42 0.81 -10.27
N PHE A 199 -27.88 1.96 -10.71
CA PHE A 199 -28.28 3.26 -10.18
C PHE A 199 -29.57 3.77 -10.85
N PRO A 200 -30.55 4.27 -10.08
CA PRO A 200 -31.69 5.01 -10.64
C PRO A 200 -31.24 6.21 -11.48
N ALA A 201 -32.09 6.69 -12.38
CA ALA A 201 -31.81 7.91 -13.14
C ALA A 201 -31.56 9.09 -12.19
N ARG A 202 -30.60 9.95 -12.53
CA ARG A 202 -30.32 11.15 -11.74
C ARG A 202 -31.52 12.10 -11.81
N PRO A 203 -32.08 12.56 -10.67
CA PRO A 203 -33.19 13.52 -10.68
C PRO A 203 -32.77 14.85 -11.30
N ALA A 204 -33.67 15.47 -12.06
CA ALA A 204 -33.47 16.83 -12.55
C ALA A 204 -33.30 17.80 -11.36
N GLY A 205 -32.29 18.66 -11.41
CA GLY A 205 -31.99 19.59 -10.32
C GLY A 205 -31.40 18.97 -9.06
N ALA A 206 -31.00 17.68 -9.08
CA ALA A 206 -30.27 17.09 -7.96
C ALA A 206 -28.98 17.88 -7.67
N GLU A 207 -28.72 18.14 -6.39
CA GLU A 207 -27.59 18.95 -5.93
C GLU A 207 -26.22 18.39 -6.38
N THR A 208 -25.26 19.30 -6.59
CA THR A 208 -23.87 18.94 -6.86
C THR A 208 -23.15 18.41 -5.62
N GLY A 209 -21.95 17.85 -5.79
CA GLY A 209 -21.15 17.36 -4.67
C GLY A 209 -20.81 18.44 -3.66
N SER A 210 -20.40 19.63 -4.14
CA SER A 210 -20.11 20.77 -3.28
C SER A 210 -21.33 21.29 -2.52
N GLN A 211 -22.50 21.34 -3.18
CA GLN A 211 -23.77 21.71 -2.53
C GLN A 211 -24.16 20.70 -1.45
N PHE A 212 -24.03 19.39 -1.73
CA PHE A 212 -24.30 18.33 -0.76
C PHE A 212 -23.43 18.48 0.50
N LEU A 213 -22.12 18.69 0.35
CA LEU A 213 -21.23 18.86 1.48
C LEU A 213 -21.57 20.10 2.30
N ALA A 214 -21.86 21.23 1.65
CA ALA A 214 -22.23 22.46 2.33
C ALA A 214 -23.52 22.32 3.15
N ARG A 215 -24.56 21.70 2.55
CA ARG A 215 -25.85 21.47 3.21
C ARG A 215 -25.73 20.51 4.41
N THR A 216 -24.88 19.51 4.30
CA THR A 216 -24.74 18.46 5.33
C THR A 216 -23.64 18.75 6.37
N GLU A 217 -22.87 19.83 6.23
CA GLU A 217 -21.82 20.25 7.18
C GLU A 217 -22.29 20.35 8.64
N PRO A 218 -23.46 20.94 8.97
CA PRO A 218 -23.88 21.07 10.37
C PRO A 218 -24.40 19.76 10.98
N LEU A 219 -24.52 18.68 10.19
CA LEU A 219 -25.13 17.43 10.63
C LEU A 219 -24.15 16.57 11.44
N GLY A 220 -24.69 15.88 12.44
CA GLY A 220 -23.97 14.79 13.12
C GLY A 220 -23.77 13.57 12.20
N PRO A 221 -22.86 12.64 12.54
CA PRO A 221 -22.50 11.50 11.69
C PRO A 221 -23.71 10.70 11.18
N ALA A 222 -24.62 10.30 12.06
CA ALA A 222 -25.78 9.48 11.69
C ALA A 222 -26.74 10.21 10.73
N ALA A 223 -27.06 11.48 11.00
CA ALA A 223 -27.94 12.27 10.14
C ALA A 223 -27.31 12.51 8.76
N ARG A 224 -25.99 12.73 8.71
CA ARG A 224 -25.28 12.86 7.44
C ARG A 224 -25.28 11.54 6.65
N GLU A 225 -25.05 10.39 7.29
CA GLU A 225 -25.13 9.10 6.59
C GLU A 225 -26.52 8.84 6.01
N GLU A 226 -27.57 9.23 6.72
CA GLU A 226 -28.92 9.16 6.19
C GLU A 226 -29.09 10.00 4.91
N GLU A 227 -28.57 11.22 4.90
CA GLU A 227 -28.59 12.09 3.72
C GLU A 227 -27.74 11.53 2.57
N ILE A 228 -26.59 10.91 2.87
CA ILE A 228 -25.76 10.22 1.87
C ILE A 228 -26.56 9.10 1.21
N ARG A 229 -27.22 8.25 2.00
CA ARG A 229 -28.03 7.15 1.47
C ARG A 229 -29.18 7.68 0.62
N LYS A 230 -29.92 8.68 1.09
CA LYS A 230 -31.03 9.29 0.33
C LYS A 230 -30.56 9.81 -1.02
N ALA A 231 -29.46 10.58 -1.05
CA ALA A 231 -28.93 11.14 -2.30
C ALA A 231 -28.56 10.03 -3.29
N ILE A 232 -27.78 9.04 -2.86
CA ILE A 232 -27.33 7.95 -3.74
C ILE A 232 -28.49 7.06 -4.18
N LEU A 233 -29.41 6.71 -3.28
CA LEU A 233 -30.60 5.90 -3.60
C LEU A 233 -31.59 6.63 -4.52
N ALA A 234 -31.62 7.96 -4.49
CA ALA A 234 -32.37 8.76 -5.45
C ALA A 234 -31.69 8.84 -6.82
N GLY A 235 -30.46 8.33 -6.97
CA GLY A 235 -29.69 8.39 -8.22
C GLY A 235 -28.83 9.64 -8.37
N ASN A 236 -28.60 10.43 -7.31
CA ASN A 236 -27.65 11.55 -7.29
C ASN A 236 -26.20 11.02 -7.32
N VAL A 237 -25.83 10.42 -8.45
CA VAL A 237 -24.54 9.81 -8.74
C VAL A 237 -24.08 10.32 -10.11
N PRO A 238 -22.81 10.74 -10.26
CA PRO A 238 -22.27 11.22 -11.53
C PRO A 238 -22.45 10.20 -12.67
N PRO A 239 -22.84 10.64 -13.88
CA PRO A 239 -22.90 9.79 -15.07
C PRO A 239 -21.66 8.91 -15.30
N PHE A 240 -20.44 9.39 -15.06
CA PHE A 240 -19.23 8.60 -15.31
C PHE A 240 -19.14 7.31 -14.48
N LEU A 241 -19.81 7.23 -13.32
CA LEU A 241 -19.85 6.02 -12.48
C LEU A 241 -20.80 4.95 -13.01
N ARG A 242 -21.61 5.24 -14.05
CA ARG A 242 -22.60 4.33 -14.62
C ARG A 242 -22.02 3.39 -15.68
N ARG A 243 -20.70 3.20 -15.69
CA ARG A 243 -20.00 2.24 -16.54
C ARG A 243 -19.01 1.46 -15.68
N LEU A 244 -19.16 0.14 -15.61
CA LEU A 244 -18.22 -0.67 -14.84
C LEU A 244 -16.90 -0.82 -15.59
N CYS A 245 -15.81 -1.06 -14.88
CA CYS A 245 -14.53 -1.49 -15.44
C CYS A 245 -14.31 -2.98 -15.18
N GLU A 246 -13.71 -3.67 -16.14
CA GLU A 246 -13.34 -5.08 -16.07
C GLU A 246 -11.90 -5.25 -15.57
N VAL A 247 -11.74 -6.05 -14.52
CA VAL A 247 -10.46 -6.36 -13.90
C VAL A 247 -10.20 -7.86 -14.03
N ARG A 248 -9.09 -8.22 -14.67
CA ARG A 248 -8.75 -9.61 -15.02
C ARG A 248 -7.72 -10.21 -14.07
N VAL A 249 -7.99 -11.38 -13.52
CA VAL A 249 -7.07 -12.14 -12.68
C VAL A 249 -6.83 -13.50 -13.33
N THR A 250 -5.59 -13.79 -13.69
CA THR A 250 -5.19 -15.10 -14.23
C THR A 250 -4.16 -15.72 -13.30
N MET A 251 -4.39 -16.96 -12.88
CA MET A 251 -3.43 -17.71 -12.06
C MET A 251 -3.64 -19.21 -12.16
N ARG A 252 -2.55 -19.97 -11.97
CA ARG A 252 -2.61 -21.41 -11.80
C ARG A 252 -3.04 -21.76 -10.37
N LEU A 253 -4.12 -22.53 -10.25
CA LEU A 253 -4.71 -22.93 -8.99
C LEU A 253 -4.24 -24.33 -8.56
N ARG A 254 -4.67 -24.75 -7.37
CA ARG A 254 -4.23 -26.01 -6.75
C ARG A 254 -4.74 -27.28 -7.44
N ASP A 255 -5.72 -27.15 -8.33
CA ASP A 255 -6.17 -28.23 -9.21
C ASP A 255 -5.24 -28.42 -10.42
N GLY A 256 -4.15 -27.64 -10.50
CA GLY A 256 -3.13 -27.71 -11.53
C GLY A 256 -3.47 -26.91 -12.79
N LYS A 257 -4.66 -26.30 -12.87
CA LYS A 257 -5.13 -25.59 -14.06
C LYS A 257 -4.91 -24.09 -13.91
N GLU A 258 -4.66 -23.43 -15.05
CA GLU A 258 -4.74 -21.97 -15.12
C GLU A 258 -6.20 -21.56 -15.26
N HIS A 259 -6.63 -20.65 -14.41
CA HIS A 259 -7.96 -20.06 -14.43
C HIS A 259 -7.88 -18.57 -14.64
N THR A 260 -8.88 -18.02 -15.34
CA THR A 260 -9.03 -16.58 -15.53
C THR A 260 -10.38 -16.12 -15.02
N ALA A 261 -10.37 -15.20 -14.06
CA ALA A 261 -11.55 -14.47 -13.61
C ALA A 261 -11.54 -13.03 -14.15
N VAL A 262 -12.69 -12.53 -14.61
CA VAL A 262 -12.90 -11.12 -14.95
C VAL A 262 -14.07 -10.60 -14.12
N PHE A 263 -13.75 -9.81 -13.09
CA PHE A 263 -14.76 -9.17 -12.26
C PHE A 263 -14.95 -7.71 -12.69
N ARG A 264 -16.10 -7.13 -12.34
CA ARG A 264 -16.50 -5.79 -12.76
C ARG A 264 -16.70 -4.89 -11.55
N CYS A 265 -16.12 -3.69 -11.55
CA CYS A 265 -16.27 -2.74 -10.44
C CYS A 265 -16.56 -1.32 -10.95
N LEU A 266 -16.97 -0.43 -10.05
CA LEU A 266 -17.02 0.99 -10.37
C LEU A 266 -15.62 1.53 -10.75
N PRO A 267 -15.54 2.50 -11.67
CA PRO A 267 -14.28 3.09 -12.12
C PRO A 267 -13.61 3.91 -11.00
N ASP A 268 -14.41 4.45 -10.09
CA ASP A 268 -13.99 5.17 -8.89
C ASP A 268 -14.89 4.79 -7.70
N TYR A 269 -14.68 5.41 -6.55
CA TYR A 269 -15.53 5.26 -5.37
C TYR A 269 -16.91 5.90 -5.59
N LEU A 270 -17.90 5.50 -4.77
CA LEU A 270 -19.22 6.14 -4.79
C LEU A 270 -19.09 7.66 -4.59
N CYS A 271 -19.77 8.38 -5.47
CA CYS A 271 -19.79 9.83 -5.51
C CYS A 271 -21.22 10.38 -5.44
N ILE A 272 -21.34 11.61 -4.98
CA ILE A 272 -22.56 12.43 -5.09
C ILE A 272 -22.23 13.65 -5.97
N GLY A 273 -23.12 14.00 -6.89
CA GLY A 273 -22.98 15.17 -7.77
C GLY A 273 -23.03 14.88 -9.27
N THR A 274 -22.53 15.82 -10.07
CA THR A 274 -22.43 15.72 -11.54
C THR A 274 -21.00 15.36 -11.95
N ASP A 275 -20.72 15.18 -13.25
CA ASP A 275 -19.34 14.92 -13.70
C ASP A 275 -18.42 16.14 -13.46
N GLU A 276 -18.99 17.35 -13.43
CA GLU A 276 -18.29 18.62 -13.24
C GLU A 276 -18.08 18.98 -11.76
N ASP A 277 -19.02 18.61 -10.89
CA ASP A 277 -18.97 18.90 -9.45
C ASP A 277 -19.52 17.70 -8.66
N PHE A 278 -18.59 16.83 -8.25
CA PHE A 278 -18.85 15.68 -7.40
C PHE A 278 -17.92 15.61 -6.20
N VAL A 279 -18.32 14.81 -5.22
CA VAL A 279 -17.49 14.39 -4.09
C VAL A 279 -17.45 12.87 -4.00
N ARG A 280 -16.25 12.28 -3.87
CA ARG A 280 -16.08 10.90 -3.41
C ARG A 280 -16.45 10.81 -1.94
N ILE A 281 -17.65 10.33 -1.65
CA ILE A 281 -18.28 10.52 -0.36
C ILE A 281 -17.93 9.36 0.61
N PRO A 282 -17.19 9.63 1.70
CA PRO A 282 -16.92 8.61 2.70
C PRO A 282 -18.18 8.28 3.51
N MET A 283 -18.34 7.00 3.87
CA MET A 283 -19.43 6.51 4.72
C MET A 283 -19.01 5.21 5.43
N SER A 284 -19.77 4.81 6.45
CA SER A 284 -19.55 3.58 7.20
C SER A 284 -19.79 2.32 6.34
N PRO A 285 -19.28 1.14 6.76
CA PRO A 285 -19.67 -0.12 6.14
C PRO A 285 -21.18 -0.40 6.24
N ILE A 286 -21.89 0.14 7.23
CA ILE A 286 -23.35 -0.01 7.37
C ILE A 286 -24.04 0.66 6.19
N ALA A 287 -23.74 1.93 5.91
CA ALA A 287 -24.29 2.64 4.77
C ALA A 287 -23.83 2.01 3.45
N GLY A 288 -22.53 1.68 3.33
CA GLY A 288 -21.96 1.07 2.13
C GLY A 288 -22.61 -0.29 1.79
N GLN A 289 -22.85 -1.14 2.80
CA GLN A 289 -23.51 -2.43 2.61
C GLN A 289 -24.95 -2.28 2.12
N VAL A 290 -25.71 -1.34 2.70
CA VAL A 290 -27.08 -1.07 2.25
C VAL A 290 -27.09 -0.68 0.78
N LEU A 291 -26.20 0.23 0.36
CA LEU A 291 -26.12 0.66 -1.04
C LEU A 291 -25.69 -0.48 -1.96
N ALA A 292 -24.69 -1.28 -1.57
CA ALA A 292 -24.28 -2.45 -2.32
C ALA A 292 -25.43 -3.44 -2.52
N ASP A 293 -26.18 -3.74 -1.46
CA ASP A 293 -27.36 -4.61 -1.53
C ASP A 293 -28.43 -4.07 -2.47
N ARG A 294 -28.73 -2.77 -2.37
CA ARG A 294 -29.76 -2.11 -3.18
C ARG A 294 -29.42 -2.06 -4.67
N PHE A 295 -28.14 -2.02 -5.03
CA PHE A 295 -27.69 -1.96 -6.42
C PHE A 295 -27.23 -3.31 -6.97
N GLY A 296 -27.47 -4.42 -6.26
CA GLY A 296 -27.10 -5.76 -6.72
C GLY A 296 -25.58 -5.97 -6.79
N CYS A 297 -24.84 -5.32 -5.90
CA CYS A 297 -23.39 -5.33 -5.82
C CYS A 297 -22.89 -5.91 -4.49
N LEU A 298 -21.57 -6.03 -4.35
CA LEU A 298 -20.87 -6.28 -3.10
C LEU A 298 -19.71 -5.29 -2.91
N LEU A 299 -19.12 -5.30 -1.71
CA LEU A 299 -17.88 -4.57 -1.42
C LEU A 299 -16.67 -5.49 -1.66
N PRO A 300 -15.51 -4.97 -2.09
CA PRO A 300 -14.41 -5.80 -2.56
C PRO A 300 -13.74 -6.59 -1.42
N THR A 301 -12.99 -7.63 -1.78
CA THR A 301 -11.98 -8.23 -0.91
C THR A 301 -10.65 -7.47 -1.06
N ALA A 302 -9.68 -7.67 -0.16
CA ALA A 302 -8.35 -7.07 -0.32
C ALA A 302 -7.67 -7.46 -1.65
N LYS A 303 -7.82 -8.73 -2.07
CA LYS A 303 -7.29 -9.18 -3.36
C LYS A 303 -7.90 -8.40 -4.52
N MET A 304 -9.21 -8.18 -4.53
CA MET A 304 -9.83 -7.38 -5.59
C MET A 304 -9.28 -5.96 -5.62
N VAL A 305 -9.04 -5.33 -4.46
CA VAL A 305 -8.46 -3.99 -4.39
C VAL A 305 -7.04 -3.95 -4.96
N ASP A 306 -6.21 -4.95 -4.67
CA ASP A 306 -4.87 -5.08 -5.26
C ASP A 306 -4.93 -5.18 -6.80
N GLU A 307 -5.86 -5.97 -7.31
CA GLU A 307 -6.05 -6.19 -8.75
C GLU A 307 -6.60 -4.92 -9.43
N ILE A 308 -7.53 -4.21 -8.79
CA ILE A 308 -8.04 -2.91 -9.23
C ILE A 308 -6.90 -1.90 -9.33
N TYR A 309 -6.05 -1.80 -8.30
CA TYR A 309 -4.94 -0.88 -8.30
C TYR A 309 -3.95 -1.19 -9.43
N ARG A 310 -3.57 -2.45 -9.59
CA ARG A 310 -2.59 -2.88 -10.60
C ARG A 310 -3.06 -2.59 -12.03
N GLN A 311 -4.37 -2.65 -12.27
CA GLN A 311 -4.97 -2.46 -13.59
C GLN A 311 -5.59 -1.08 -13.78
N ALA A 312 -5.47 -0.18 -12.81
CA ALA A 312 -5.97 1.18 -12.92
C ALA A 312 -5.24 1.93 -14.05
N ALA A 313 -6.00 2.68 -14.86
CA ALA A 313 -5.43 3.54 -15.90
C ALA A 313 -4.54 4.63 -15.28
N VAL A 314 -4.94 5.12 -14.10
CA VAL A 314 -4.16 6.06 -13.29
C VAL A 314 -4.11 5.58 -11.84
N GLN A 315 -2.89 5.57 -11.29
CA GLN A 315 -2.60 5.32 -9.89
C GLN A 315 -2.20 6.63 -9.20
N LEU A 316 -3.11 7.17 -8.41
CA LEU A 316 -2.89 8.39 -7.62
C LEU A 316 -2.13 8.07 -6.35
N LEU A 317 -1.38 9.06 -5.85
CA LEU A 317 -0.70 8.92 -4.57
C LEU A 317 -1.71 9.12 -3.43
N PRO A 318 -1.60 8.36 -2.32
CA PRO A 318 -2.33 8.64 -1.09
C PRO A 318 -2.11 10.07 -0.60
N GLN A 319 -3.12 10.66 0.04
CA GLN A 319 -3.07 12.00 0.63
C GLN A 319 -3.46 11.97 2.11
N PRO A 320 -2.57 11.45 3.00
CA PRO A 320 -2.82 11.46 4.43
C PRO A 320 -2.90 12.90 4.94
N MET A 321 -3.94 13.19 5.73
CA MET A 321 -4.15 14.48 6.39
C MET A 321 -4.01 14.34 7.92
N SER A 322 -2.97 13.63 8.35
CA SER A 322 -2.72 13.25 9.75
C SER A 322 -1.41 13.81 10.32
N SER A 323 -0.83 14.82 9.68
CA SER A 323 0.47 15.43 10.06
C SER A 323 0.30 16.87 10.56
N GLY A 324 1.41 17.52 10.97
CA GLY A 324 1.41 18.89 11.50
C GLY A 324 0.82 19.97 10.57
N ALA A 325 0.68 19.70 9.28
CA ALA A 325 -0.03 20.58 8.35
C ALA A 325 -1.56 20.64 8.64
N TYR A 326 -2.10 19.66 9.36
CA TYR A 326 -3.51 19.53 9.70
C TYR A 326 -3.69 19.53 11.23
N ALA A 327 -3.65 20.72 11.83
CA ALA A 327 -3.90 20.86 13.26
C ALA A 327 -5.27 20.29 13.66
N ASN A 328 -5.29 19.57 14.79
CA ASN A 328 -6.46 18.90 15.37
C ASN A 328 -7.17 17.93 14.40
N TRP A 329 -6.41 17.27 13.52
CA TRP A 329 -6.97 16.38 12.49
C TRP A 329 -7.86 15.28 13.06
N GLN A 330 -7.59 14.75 14.26
CA GLN A 330 -8.38 13.68 14.86
C GLN A 330 -9.84 14.08 15.09
N ALA A 331 -10.11 15.34 15.45
CA ALA A 331 -11.47 15.84 15.65
C ALA A 331 -12.19 16.22 14.34
N ARG A 332 -11.42 16.28 13.25
CA ARG A 332 -11.83 16.83 11.95
C ARG A 332 -11.96 15.75 10.87
N MET A 333 -11.23 14.64 11.00
CA MET A 333 -11.15 13.58 9.99
C MET A 333 -12.49 12.98 9.56
N THR A 334 -13.51 13.07 10.41
CA THR A 334 -14.87 12.61 10.14
C THR A 334 -15.81 13.74 9.74
N LYS A 335 -15.34 14.95 9.41
CA LYS A 335 -16.16 16.13 9.11
C LYS A 335 -16.15 16.46 7.62
N ASN A 336 -17.19 17.15 7.15
CA ASN A 336 -17.38 17.46 5.72
C ASN A 336 -16.34 18.41 5.17
N GLU A 337 -15.73 19.22 6.01
CA GLU A 337 -14.58 20.01 5.63
C GLU A 337 -13.35 19.15 5.23
N PHE A 338 -13.15 17.96 5.83
CA PHE A 338 -11.99 17.10 5.56
C PHE A 338 -12.11 16.22 4.30
N TYR A 339 -13.11 15.37 4.09
CA TYR A 339 -14.28 15.75 3.33
C TYR A 339 -13.89 16.40 2.00
N ARG A 340 -14.24 17.69 1.92
CA ARG A 340 -13.95 18.60 0.82
C ARG A 340 -12.45 18.74 0.54
N GLU A 341 -11.62 18.84 1.58
CA GLU A 341 -10.18 19.06 1.39
C GLU A 341 -9.49 17.86 0.74
N HIS A 342 -9.80 16.64 1.15
CA HIS A 342 -9.29 15.42 0.53
C HIS A 342 -9.77 15.29 -0.92
N GLN A 343 -11.04 15.62 -1.20
CA GLN A 343 -11.55 15.66 -2.56
C GLN A 343 -10.74 16.65 -3.41
N ARG A 344 -10.44 17.84 -2.90
CA ARG A 344 -9.60 18.84 -3.57
C ARG A 344 -8.19 18.31 -3.88
N LEU A 345 -7.55 17.65 -2.92
CA LEU A 345 -6.21 17.06 -3.10
C LEU A 345 -6.22 15.95 -4.17
N VAL A 346 -7.20 15.06 -4.13
CA VAL A 346 -7.37 13.99 -5.10
C VAL A 346 -7.65 14.52 -6.50
N GLU A 347 -8.60 15.46 -6.65
CA GLU A 347 -8.91 16.06 -7.95
C GLU A 347 -7.74 16.87 -8.51
N SER A 348 -6.98 17.57 -7.65
CA SER A 348 -5.75 18.25 -8.06
C SER A 348 -4.72 17.26 -8.62
N GLN A 349 -4.57 16.07 -8.04
CA GLN A 349 -3.71 15.04 -8.63
C GLN A 349 -4.29 14.51 -9.94
N ARG A 350 -5.57 14.10 -9.94
CA ARG A 350 -6.26 13.48 -11.09
C ARG A 350 -6.16 14.35 -12.34
N THR A 351 -6.49 15.63 -12.23
CA THR A 351 -6.47 16.60 -13.34
C THR A 351 -5.09 16.76 -13.98
N ARG A 352 -4.01 16.57 -13.22
CA ARG A 352 -2.62 16.63 -13.75
C ARG A 352 -2.17 15.36 -14.45
N THR A 353 -2.93 14.27 -14.37
CA THR A 353 -2.57 12.96 -14.96
C THR A 353 -3.20 12.71 -16.33
N GLY A 354 -4.05 13.61 -16.82
CA GLY A 354 -4.83 13.38 -18.05
C GLY A 354 -5.92 12.30 -17.90
N HIS A 355 -6.25 11.91 -16.66
CA HIS A 355 -7.26 10.89 -16.38
C HIS A 355 -8.64 11.30 -16.90
N ARG A 356 -9.24 10.46 -17.73
CA ARG A 356 -10.63 10.61 -18.20
C ARG A 356 -11.59 10.00 -17.20
N LEU A 357 -12.67 10.71 -16.89
CA LEU A 357 -13.73 10.17 -16.05
C LEU A 357 -14.30 8.89 -16.67
N GLY A 358 -14.52 7.88 -15.83
CA GLY A 358 -14.98 6.55 -16.26
C GLY A 358 -13.86 5.55 -16.55
N ASP A 359 -12.59 5.98 -16.65
CA ASP A 359 -11.46 5.06 -16.62
C ASP A 359 -11.19 4.60 -15.18
N LEU A 360 -10.61 3.41 -14.99
CA LEU A 360 -10.33 2.88 -13.65
C LEU A 360 -9.27 3.73 -12.92
N LEU A 361 -9.63 4.29 -11.76
CA LEU A 361 -8.80 5.13 -10.90
C LEU A 361 -8.60 4.47 -9.53
N ALA A 362 -7.36 4.43 -9.03
CA ALA A 362 -7.05 3.81 -7.73
C ALA A 362 -5.88 4.48 -6.98
N GLY A 363 -5.67 4.06 -5.72
CA GLY A 363 -4.55 4.47 -4.86
C GLY A 363 -4.90 5.58 -3.86
N HIS A 364 -5.92 6.39 -4.13
CA HIS A 364 -6.27 7.59 -3.37
C HIS A 364 -7.11 7.37 -2.10
N LYS A 365 -7.72 6.19 -1.90
CA LYS A 365 -8.55 5.89 -0.72
C LYS A 365 -8.22 4.51 -0.13
N LYS A 366 -8.78 4.25 1.04
CA LYS A 366 -8.89 2.93 1.66
C LYS A 366 -10.27 2.36 1.33
N ASP A 367 -10.32 1.24 0.64
CA ASP A 367 -11.54 0.53 0.33
C ASP A 367 -12.10 -0.13 1.61
N VAL A 368 -13.41 0.01 1.83
CA VAL A 368 -14.12 -0.79 2.83
C VAL A 368 -14.38 -2.18 2.26
N LEU A 369 -14.03 -3.22 3.02
CA LEU A 369 -13.99 -4.59 2.52
C LEU A 369 -15.08 -5.50 3.09
N ILE A 370 -15.37 -6.57 2.33
CA ILE A 370 -15.85 -7.83 2.91
C ILE A 370 -14.65 -8.67 3.35
N SER A 371 -14.77 -9.38 4.47
CA SER A 371 -13.70 -10.23 5.02
C SER A 371 -14.26 -11.30 5.96
N ASN A 372 -13.65 -12.49 5.97
CA ASN A 372 -13.96 -13.52 6.98
C ASN A 372 -13.55 -13.07 8.39
N PHE A 373 -12.63 -12.09 8.50
CA PHE A 373 -12.22 -11.51 9.78
C PHE A 373 -13.40 -10.96 10.60
N LEU A 374 -14.45 -10.47 9.92
CA LEU A 374 -15.63 -9.90 10.54
C LEU A 374 -16.44 -10.94 11.33
N ASP A 375 -16.28 -12.24 11.07
CA ASP A 375 -17.04 -13.29 11.76
C ASP A 375 -16.76 -13.31 13.27
N SER A 376 -15.53 -12.98 13.67
CA SER A 376 -15.11 -12.80 15.06
C SER A 376 -15.00 -11.33 15.50
N HIS A 377 -15.20 -10.38 14.58
CA HIS A 377 -15.05 -8.93 14.82
C HIS A 377 -16.25 -8.17 14.26
N ARG A 378 -17.46 -8.58 14.67
CA ARG A 378 -18.73 -8.15 14.07
C ARG A 378 -19.00 -6.66 14.14
N LYS A 379 -18.40 -5.99 15.13
CA LYS A 379 -18.56 -4.55 15.38
C LYS A 379 -17.52 -3.70 14.68
N ASN A 380 -16.62 -4.29 13.89
CA ASN A 380 -15.50 -3.58 13.29
C ASN A 380 -15.75 -3.27 11.81
N VAL A 381 -15.07 -2.25 11.30
CA VAL A 381 -14.89 -2.05 9.86
C VAL A 381 -13.54 -2.63 9.44
N VAL A 382 -13.48 -3.29 8.28
CA VAL A 382 -12.22 -3.65 7.63
C VAL A 382 -11.95 -2.68 6.49
N ILE A 383 -10.84 -1.97 6.58
CA ILE A 383 -10.38 -1.05 5.54
C ILE A 383 -8.99 -1.44 5.04
N TYR A 384 -8.77 -1.28 3.74
CA TYR A 384 -7.54 -1.69 3.06
C TYR A 384 -7.29 -0.79 1.86
N GLY A 385 -6.04 -0.40 1.63
CA GLY A 385 -5.69 0.35 0.44
C GLY A 385 -4.69 1.46 0.72
N TRP A 386 -4.92 2.63 0.09
CA TRP A 386 -3.87 3.64 -0.07
C TRP A 386 -2.61 3.03 -0.68
N HIS A 387 -2.78 2.33 -1.80
CA HIS A 387 -1.66 1.78 -2.56
C HIS A 387 -0.76 2.91 -3.07
N ASP A 388 0.53 2.78 -2.76
CA ASP A 388 1.53 3.79 -3.07
C ASP A 388 2.54 3.26 -4.08
N LYS A 389 2.56 3.84 -5.29
CA LYS A 389 3.51 3.46 -6.34
C LYS A 389 4.96 3.72 -5.96
N ARG A 390 5.20 4.60 -4.98
CA ARG A 390 6.54 4.85 -4.41
C ARG A 390 7.02 3.67 -3.56
N ASN A 391 6.10 2.84 -3.05
CA ASN A 391 6.38 1.63 -2.30
C ASN A 391 6.00 0.38 -3.11
N GLN A 392 6.41 0.32 -4.38
CA GLN A 392 6.14 -0.82 -5.27
C GLN A 392 4.64 -1.15 -5.41
N GLY A 393 3.77 -0.17 -5.20
CA GLY A 393 2.32 -0.37 -5.24
C GLY A 393 1.73 -1.06 -4.01
N LYS A 394 2.46 -1.20 -2.91
CA LYS A 394 1.94 -1.78 -1.67
C LYS A 394 0.95 -0.82 -0.99
N PRO A 395 -0.09 -1.33 -0.30
CA PRO A 395 -1.00 -0.52 0.48
C PRO A 395 -0.31 0.06 1.73
N ILE A 396 -0.53 1.35 2.01
CA ILE A 396 -0.14 1.95 3.30
C ILE A 396 -1.08 1.45 4.40
N GLN A 397 -2.38 1.33 4.10
CA GLN A 397 -3.33 0.68 4.98
C GLN A 397 -3.38 -0.81 4.66
N GLY A 398 -2.63 -1.61 5.40
CA GLY A 398 -2.82 -3.07 5.44
C GLY A 398 -4.18 -3.44 6.06
N TYR A 399 -4.41 -4.72 6.39
CA TYR A 399 -5.65 -5.15 7.05
C TYR A 399 -5.83 -4.44 8.39
N GLY A 400 -6.62 -3.36 8.40
CA GLY A 400 -6.90 -2.55 9.59
C GLY A 400 -8.33 -2.77 10.08
N PHE A 401 -8.49 -2.99 11.38
CA PHE A 401 -9.77 -3.23 12.03
C PHE A 401 -9.92 -2.45 13.35
N SER A 402 -9.16 -1.37 13.54
CA SER A 402 -9.12 -0.59 14.78
C SER A 402 -10.38 0.25 15.02
N HIS A 403 -11.29 0.32 14.05
CA HIS A 403 -12.48 1.16 14.11
C HIS A 403 -13.76 0.33 14.13
N GLU A 404 -14.76 0.87 14.80
CA GLU A 404 -16.11 0.32 14.82
C GLU A 404 -16.83 0.49 13.46
N ASN A 405 -17.85 -0.32 13.22
CA ASN A 405 -18.59 -0.36 11.95
C ASN A 405 -19.50 0.87 11.72
N THR A 406 -19.60 1.79 12.68
CA THR A 406 -20.21 3.12 12.57
C THR A 406 -19.22 4.21 12.17
N TYR A 407 -17.93 3.89 12.10
CA TYR A 407 -16.88 4.86 11.81
C TYR A 407 -16.71 5.10 10.30
N ALA A 408 -16.50 6.37 9.94
CA ALA A 408 -16.00 6.77 8.64
C ALA A 408 -15.24 8.09 8.71
N ASP A 409 -14.06 8.11 8.09
CA ASP A 409 -13.25 9.30 7.91
C ASP A 409 -13.05 9.63 6.42
N TYR A 410 -12.37 10.74 6.15
CA TYR A 410 -12.06 11.20 4.79
C TYR A 410 -11.36 10.16 3.90
N SER A 411 -10.71 9.14 4.48
CA SER A 411 -9.92 8.15 3.75
C SER A 411 -10.75 6.97 3.26
N HIS A 412 -11.93 6.75 3.82
CA HIS A 412 -12.82 5.66 3.39
C HIS A 412 -13.30 5.87 1.95
N GLY A 413 -13.36 4.76 1.22
CA GLY A 413 -13.92 4.63 -0.12
C GLY A 413 -14.84 3.41 -0.20
N ILE A 414 -16.06 3.63 -0.69
CA ILE A 414 -16.97 2.54 -1.03
C ILE A 414 -16.89 2.33 -2.53
N ARG A 415 -16.37 1.18 -2.97
CA ARG A 415 -16.33 0.78 -4.38
C ARG A 415 -17.23 -0.42 -4.57
N LEU A 416 -18.20 -0.32 -5.48
CA LEU A 416 -19.11 -1.43 -5.75
C LEU A 416 -18.48 -2.39 -6.76
N VAL A 417 -18.64 -3.69 -6.49
CA VAL A 417 -18.26 -4.79 -7.38
C VAL A 417 -19.53 -5.53 -7.79
N SER A 418 -19.66 -5.86 -9.07
CA SER A 418 -20.78 -6.62 -9.62
C SER A 418 -20.90 -7.98 -8.94
N ARG A 419 -22.14 -8.45 -8.75
CA ARG A 419 -22.41 -9.82 -8.31
C ARG A 419 -22.20 -10.88 -9.39
N THR A 420 -21.80 -10.48 -10.60
CA THR A 420 -21.47 -11.38 -11.71
C THR A 420 -19.97 -11.29 -12.02
N VAL A 421 -19.33 -12.44 -12.18
CA VAL A 421 -17.94 -12.59 -12.59
C VAL A 421 -17.86 -13.58 -13.74
N THR A 422 -17.01 -13.31 -14.73
CA THR A 422 -16.73 -14.26 -15.81
C THR A 422 -15.55 -15.13 -15.37
N VAL A 423 -15.70 -16.44 -15.27
CA VAL A 423 -14.60 -17.38 -14.99
C VAL A 423 -14.47 -18.35 -16.14
N ASP A 424 -13.28 -18.37 -16.75
CA ASP A 424 -12.94 -19.19 -17.92
C ASP A 424 -13.94 -19.02 -19.09
N GLY A 425 -14.33 -17.76 -19.33
CA GLY A 425 -15.29 -17.39 -20.37
C GLY A 425 -16.76 -17.58 -20.00
N VAL A 426 -17.07 -18.06 -18.80
CA VAL A 426 -18.46 -18.32 -18.36
C VAL A 426 -18.85 -17.38 -17.21
N ASP A 427 -19.89 -16.60 -17.44
CA ASP A 427 -20.51 -15.76 -16.40
C ASP A 427 -21.16 -16.60 -15.31
N ARG A 428 -20.90 -16.23 -14.06
CA ARG A 428 -21.46 -16.89 -12.88
C ARG A 428 -21.64 -15.92 -11.71
N PRO A 429 -22.49 -16.26 -10.72
CA PRO A 429 -22.57 -15.51 -9.48
C PRO A 429 -21.20 -15.47 -8.80
N ILE A 430 -20.73 -14.27 -8.47
CA ILE A 430 -19.45 -14.09 -7.78
C ILE A 430 -19.44 -14.74 -6.39
N ALA A 431 -20.61 -14.92 -5.79
CA ALA A 431 -20.77 -15.63 -4.53
C ALA A 431 -20.35 -17.09 -4.61
N GLU A 432 -20.65 -17.78 -5.72
CA GLU A 432 -20.23 -19.17 -5.94
C GLU A 432 -18.70 -19.25 -6.04
N VAL A 433 -18.08 -18.32 -6.76
CA VAL A 433 -16.62 -18.26 -6.90
C VAL A 433 -15.94 -17.94 -5.58
N LEU A 434 -16.45 -16.95 -4.84
CA LEU A 434 -15.93 -16.58 -3.53
C LEU A 434 -16.13 -17.68 -2.50
N GLY A 435 -17.19 -18.49 -2.60
CA GLY A 435 -17.43 -19.65 -1.73
C GLY A 435 -16.69 -20.93 -2.14
N ASP A 436 -16.18 -21.00 -3.37
CA ASP A 436 -15.54 -22.20 -3.90
C ASP A 436 -14.15 -22.43 -3.26
N PRO A 437 -13.84 -23.66 -2.78
CA PRO A 437 -12.56 -23.99 -2.20
C PRO A 437 -11.34 -23.68 -3.08
N VAL A 438 -11.44 -23.88 -4.39
CA VAL A 438 -10.35 -23.71 -5.37
C VAL A 438 -10.39 -22.31 -5.97
N LEU A 439 -11.53 -21.93 -6.57
CA LEU A 439 -11.67 -20.70 -7.36
C LEU A 439 -11.65 -19.43 -6.52
N SER A 440 -11.97 -19.49 -5.22
CA SER A 440 -11.96 -18.30 -4.34
C SER A 440 -10.61 -17.60 -4.32
N ARG A 441 -9.51 -18.31 -4.56
CA ARG A 441 -8.16 -17.73 -4.67
C ARG A 441 -8.00 -16.74 -5.83
N LEU A 442 -8.84 -16.79 -6.86
CA LEU A 442 -8.88 -15.79 -7.93
C LEU A 442 -9.33 -14.42 -7.40
N LEU A 443 -10.13 -14.40 -6.33
CA LEU A 443 -10.84 -13.21 -5.87
C LEU A 443 -10.63 -12.89 -4.38
N SER A 444 -9.98 -13.75 -3.60
CA SER A 444 -9.73 -13.55 -2.16
C SER A 444 -8.41 -14.18 -1.71
N ASN A 445 -7.66 -13.44 -0.88
CA ASN A 445 -6.47 -13.95 -0.21
C ASN A 445 -6.82 -14.78 1.04
N GLU A 446 -8.07 -14.74 1.50
CA GLU A 446 -8.58 -15.43 2.69
C GLU A 446 -9.10 -16.84 2.39
N GLY A 447 -9.05 -17.27 1.12
CA GLY A 447 -9.71 -18.48 0.66
C GLY A 447 -11.23 -18.29 0.55
N PRO A 448 -12.03 -19.36 0.74
CA PRO A 448 -13.47 -19.27 0.64
C PRO A 448 -14.08 -18.27 1.62
N MET A 449 -14.91 -17.39 1.10
CA MET A 449 -15.65 -16.40 1.88
C MET A 449 -16.94 -17.02 2.42
N ARG A 450 -17.16 -16.89 3.72
CA ARG A 450 -18.31 -17.48 4.42
C ARG A 450 -19.54 -16.57 4.41
N ASP A 451 -19.30 -15.28 4.51
CA ASP A 451 -20.31 -14.24 4.47
C ASP A 451 -19.78 -13.05 3.67
N LEU A 452 -20.56 -12.64 2.67
CA LEU A 452 -20.23 -11.61 1.68
C LEU A 452 -20.73 -10.22 2.09
N ARG A 453 -21.01 -10.01 3.37
CA ARG A 453 -21.34 -8.69 3.93
C ARG A 453 -20.12 -8.03 4.55
N ALA A 454 -20.11 -6.71 4.62
CA ALA A 454 -19.12 -5.93 5.38
C ALA A 454 -19.59 -5.58 6.81
N VAL A 455 -20.78 -6.07 7.21
CA VAL A 455 -21.38 -5.91 8.54
C VAL A 455 -22.04 -7.23 8.94
N ARG A 456 -21.96 -7.59 10.22
CA ARG A 456 -22.30 -8.91 10.79
C ARG A 456 -23.27 -8.87 11.95
#